data_AF-A0A8T5IPI4-F1
#
_entry.id   AF-A0A8T5IPI4-F1
#
_cell.length_a   1.000
_cell.length_b   1.000
_cell.length_c   1.000
_cell.angle_alpha   90.00
_cell.angle_beta   90.00
_cell.angle_gamma   90.00
#
_symmetry.space_group_name_H-M   'P 1'
#
loop_
_entity.id
_entity.type
_entity.pdbx_description
1 polymer ?
#
loop_
_entity_poly.entity_id
_entity_poly.type
_entity_poly.pdbx_seq_one_letter_code
_entity_poly.pdbx_strand_id
1 'polypeptide(L)'
;MKKVVNKNGFGKKVRRTIHGPRNIGQRAADGIAKWAGSWAFIISFLVFLGIWMAVNVYAWIGEWDPYPFILLNLVLSCVAALQAPVILMSQNRQSQKDRTKVEYDYRVNRKAELEISKVLKKLGRIESSLLGKKK
;
A
#
# COMPACT_ATOMS: atom_id res chain seq x y z
N MET A 1 37.33 -22.70 -19.49
CA MET A 1 35.87 -22.57 -19.69
C MET A 1 35.29 -21.54 -18.73
N LYS A 2 34.92 -20.33 -19.19
CA LYS A 2 34.24 -19.31 -18.36
C LYS A 2 32.73 -19.60 -18.38
N LYS A 3 32.17 -20.10 -17.27
CA LYS A 3 30.71 -20.21 -17.10
C LYS A 3 30.13 -18.80 -17.04
N VAL A 4 29.45 -18.41 -18.12
CA VAL A 4 28.67 -17.17 -18.19
C VAL A 4 27.52 -17.31 -17.20
N VAL A 5 27.62 -16.64 -16.05
CA VAL A 5 26.53 -16.57 -15.06
C VAL A 5 25.34 -15.87 -15.72
N ASN A 6 24.33 -16.64 -16.07
CA ASN A 6 23.08 -16.15 -16.64
C ASN A 6 22.27 -15.39 -15.58
N LYS A 7 22.48 -14.07 -15.49
CA LYS A 7 21.82 -13.16 -14.56
C LYS A 7 20.28 -13.15 -14.69
N ASN A 8 19.72 -13.64 -15.81
CA ASN A 8 18.27 -13.66 -16.05
C ASN A 8 17.53 -14.74 -15.24
N GLY A 9 18.22 -15.81 -14.83
CA GLY A 9 17.64 -16.88 -14.01
C GLY A 9 17.50 -16.49 -12.53
N PHE A 10 18.48 -15.74 -12.01
CA PHE A 10 18.52 -15.34 -10.61
C PHE A 10 17.40 -14.35 -10.28
N GLY A 11 17.19 -13.34 -11.12
CA GLY A 11 16.09 -12.38 -10.96
C GLY A 11 14.70 -13.02 -11.06
N LYS A 12 14.52 -14.04 -11.90
CA LYS A 12 13.26 -14.80 -12.00
C LYS A 12 13.01 -15.69 -10.78
N LYS A 13 14.07 -16.29 -10.21
CA LYS A 13 13.96 -17.15 -9.02
C LYS A 13 13.61 -16.34 -7.76
N VAL A 14 14.24 -15.18 -7.57
CA VAL A 14 13.95 -14.27 -6.44
C VAL A 14 12.51 -13.73 -6.49
N ARG A 15 11.96 -13.41 -7.68
CA ARG A 15 10.55 -13.00 -7.79
C ARG A 15 9.54 -14.09 -7.42
N ARG A 16 9.85 -15.37 -7.70
CA ARG A 16 8.95 -16.50 -7.38
C ARG A 16 8.95 -16.87 -5.89
N THR A 17 10.03 -16.61 -5.15
CA THR A 17 10.11 -16.93 -3.72
C THR A 17 9.41 -15.91 -2.83
N ILE A 18 9.32 -14.65 -3.27
CA ILE A 18 8.62 -13.58 -2.53
C ILE A 18 7.09 -13.63 -2.77
N HIS A 19 6.67 -14.09 -3.95
CA HIS A 19 5.27 -14.27 -4.31
C HIS A 19 5.00 -15.74 -4.59
N GLY A 20 4.68 -16.50 -3.53
CA GLY A 20 4.11 -17.84 -3.66
C GLY A 20 2.84 -17.83 -4.51
N PRO A 21 2.38 -18.99 -5.01
CA PRO A 21 1.15 -19.08 -5.80
C PRO A 21 0.01 -18.41 -5.05
N ARG A 22 -0.60 -17.39 -5.68
CA ARG A 22 -1.70 -16.62 -5.08
C ARG A 22 -2.83 -17.57 -4.71
N ASN A 23 -3.03 -17.79 -3.42
CA ASN A 23 -4.10 -18.65 -2.94
C ASN A 23 -5.46 -17.98 -3.21
N ILE A 24 -6.53 -18.76 -3.37
CA ILE A 24 -7.88 -18.25 -3.66
C ILE A 24 -8.30 -17.20 -2.62
N GLY A 25 -7.93 -17.42 -1.35
CA GLY A 25 -8.17 -16.47 -0.26
C GLY A 25 -7.50 -15.11 -0.44
N GLN A 26 -6.30 -15.05 -1.05
CA GLN A 26 -5.61 -13.78 -1.31
C GLN A 26 -6.32 -12.97 -2.40
N ARG A 27 -6.86 -13.65 -3.43
CA ARG A 27 -7.64 -12.98 -4.48
C ARG A 27 -8.96 -12.43 -3.96
N ALA A 28 -9.63 -13.16 -3.06
CA ALA A 28 -10.84 -12.70 -2.40
C ALA A 28 -10.55 -11.50 -1.47
N ALA A 29 -9.49 -11.59 -0.67
CA ALA A 29 -9.05 -10.49 0.20
C ALA A 29 -8.72 -9.21 -0.59
N ASP A 30 -8.02 -9.33 -1.72
CA ASP A 30 -7.73 -8.19 -2.61
C ASP A 30 -9.01 -7.55 -3.18
N GLY A 31 -10.03 -8.36 -3.46
CA GLY A 31 -11.34 -7.88 -3.92
C GLY A 31 -12.09 -7.12 -2.83
N ILE A 32 -12.15 -7.69 -1.63
CA ILE A 32 -12.78 -7.08 -0.46
C ILE A 32 -12.06 -5.79 -0.06
N ALA A 33 -10.73 -5.77 -0.05
CA ALA A 33 -9.94 -4.58 0.28
C ALA A 33 -10.15 -3.44 -0.72
N LYS A 34 -10.33 -3.73 -2.02
CA LYS A 34 -10.67 -2.71 -3.02
C LYS A 34 -12.07 -2.14 -2.81
N TRP A 35 -13.02 -2.96 -2.41
CA TRP A 35 -14.40 -2.55 -2.18
C TRP A 35 -14.56 -1.78 -0.85
N ALA A 36 -14.00 -2.31 0.24
CA ALA A 36 -13.95 -1.68 1.56
C ALA A 36 -13.05 -0.43 1.60
N GLY A 37 -12.12 -0.32 0.65
CA GLY A 37 -11.26 0.84 0.40
C GLY A 37 -11.88 1.92 -0.49
N SER A 38 -13.20 1.95 -0.68
CA SER A 38 -13.92 3.00 -1.42
C SER A 38 -14.69 3.98 -0.53
N TRP A 39 -14.67 5.27 -0.89
CA TRP A 39 -15.45 6.31 -0.20
C TRP A 39 -16.96 6.05 -0.26
N ALA A 40 -17.44 5.43 -1.34
CA ALA A 40 -18.85 5.09 -1.51
C ALA A 40 -19.35 4.06 -0.50
N PHE A 41 -18.49 3.14 -0.03
CA PHE A 41 -18.84 2.13 0.97
C PHE A 41 -19.09 2.75 2.34
N ILE A 42 -18.27 3.72 2.75
CA ILE A 42 -18.45 4.44 4.01
C ILE A 42 -19.77 5.22 3.98
N ILE A 43 -20.06 5.91 2.89
CA ILE A 43 -21.29 6.68 2.73
C ILE A 43 -22.52 5.76 2.75
N SER A 44 -22.49 4.63 2.02
CA SER A 44 -23.64 3.71 2.03
C SER A 44 -23.87 3.08 3.41
N PHE A 45 -22.81 2.77 4.15
CA PHE A 45 -22.89 2.23 5.50
C PHE A 45 -23.48 3.25 6.48
N LEU A 46 -23.07 4.52 6.39
CA LEU A 46 -23.64 5.61 7.19
C LEU A 46 -25.13 5.85 6.88
N VAL A 47 -25.51 5.83 5.59
CA VAL A 47 -26.91 5.96 5.18
C VAL A 47 -27.73 4.78 5.68
N PHE A 48 -27.23 3.56 5.54
CA PHE A 48 -27.88 2.35 6.07
C PHE A 48 -28.08 2.46 7.59
N LEU A 49 -27.07 2.92 8.33
CA LEU A 49 -27.17 3.13 9.77
C LEU A 49 -28.22 4.20 10.12
N GLY A 50 -28.24 5.31 9.39
CA GLY A 50 -29.23 6.37 9.55
C GLY A 50 -30.66 5.85 9.37
N ILE A 51 -30.88 5.05 8.34
CA ILE A 51 -32.17 4.38 8.10
C ILE A 51 -32.49 3.41 9.23
N TRP A 52 -31.53 2.59 9.66
CA TRP A 52 -31.74 1.62 10.73
C TRP A 52 -32.08 2.27 12.07
N MET A 53 -31.42 3.38 12.40
CA MET A 53 -31.75 4.20 13.57
C MET A 53 -33.15 4.80 13.44
N ALA A 54 -33.52 5.35 12.29
CA ALA A 54 -34.85 5.90 12.05
C ALA A 54 -35.95 4.83 12.20
N VAL A 55 -35.72 3.62 11.69
CA VAL A 55 -36.65 2.49 11.87
C VAL A 55 -36.77 2.08 13.33
N ASN A 56 -35.65 2.01 14.08
CA ASN A 56 -35.68 1.67 15.51
C ASN A 56 -36.41 2.72 16.35
N VAL A 57 -36.20 4.01 16.03
CA VAL A 57 -36.89 5.13 16.70
C VAL A 57 -38.39 5.11 16.37
N TYR A 58 -38.76 4.86 15.11
CA TYR A 58 -40.16 4.80 14.69
C TYR A 58 -40.90 3.55 15.22
N ALA A 59 -40.19 2.42 15.37
CA ALA A 59 -40.77 1.19 15.92
C ALA A 59 -41.05 1.27 17.44
N TRP A 60 -40.51 2.28 18.14
CA TRP A 60 -40.55 2.43 19.60
C TRP A 60 -41.23 3.72 20.07
N ILE A 61 -42.23 4.21 19.32
CA ILE A 61 -42.95 5.49 19.50
C ILE A 61 -43.66 5.70 20.87
N GLY A 62 -43.41 4.86 21.89
CA GLY A 62 -43.98 5.00 23.23
C GLY A 62 -43.04 5.52 24.32
N GLU A 63 -41.75 5.17 24.30
CA GLU A 63 -40.84 5.48 25.43
C GLU A 63 -39.42 5.80 24.90
N TRP A 64 -38.93 7.00 25.21
CA TRP A 64 -37.63 7.47 24.76
C TRP A 64 -36.53 6.87 25.66
N ASP A 65 -35.83 5.86 25.11
CA ASP A 65 -34.69 5.09 25.64
C ASP A 65 -34.74 4.61 27.12
N PRO A 66 -35.67 3.70 27.47
CA PRO A 66 -35.59 2.91 28.72
C PRO A 66 -34.40 1.94 28.72
N TYR A 67 -33.92 1.61 29.92
CA TYR A 67 -32.85 0.61 30.13
C TYR A 67 -33.20 -0.73 29.45
N PRO A 68 -32.33 -1.35 28.62
CA PRO A 68 -30.93 -1.07 28.32
C PRO A 68 -30.77 -0.24 27.04
N PHE A 69 -30.07 0.91 27.13
CA PHE A 69 -29.91 1.91 26.05
C PHE A 69 -29.58 1.31 24.67
N ILE A 70 -30.60 1.02 23.88
CA ILE A 70 -30.46 0.24 22.64
C ILE A 70 -29.82 1.12 21.56
N LEU A 71 -30.17 2.41 21.56
CA LEU A 71 -29.65 3.40 20.64
C LEU A 71 -28.17 3.69 20.94
N LEU A 72 -27.82 3.89 22.21
CA LEU A 72 -26.45 4.19 22.61
C LEU A 72 -25.50 3.02 22.31
N ASN A 73 -25.91 1.79 22.62
CA ASN A 73 -25.11 0.59 22.33
C ASN A 73 -24.94 0.34 20.82
N LEU A 74 -25.96 0.63 20.02
CA LEU A 74 -25.89 0.50 18.57
C LEU A 74 -24.94 1.54 17.96
N VAL A 75 -25.03 2.79 18.42
CA VAL A 75 -24.12 3.86 17.98
C VAL A 75 -22.67 3.53 18.37
N LEU A 76 -22.41 3.12 19.61
CA LEU A 76 -21.06 2.76 20.06
C LEU A 76 -20.48 1.60 19.24
N SER A 77 -21.25 0.54 19.02
CA SER A 77 -20.82 -0.63 18.25
C SER A 77 -20.52 -0.26 16.79
N CYS A 78 -21.30 0.65 16.21
CA CYS A 78 -21.07 1.13 14.85
C CYS A 78 -19.82 2.01 14.75
N VAL A 79 -19.59 2.91 15.70
CA VAL A 79 -18.38 3.75 15.73
C VAL A 79 -17.14 2.86 15.77
N ALA A 80 -17.17 1.79 16.58
CA ALA A 80 -16.11 0.79 16.60
C ALA A 80 -15.96 0.07 15.24
N ALA A 81 -17.05 -0.35 14.61
CA ALA A 81 -17.01 -1.03 13.31
C ALA A 81 -16.44 -0.14 12.18
N LEU A 82 -16.73 1.17 12.21
CA LEU A 82 -16.21 2.15 11.24
C LEU A 82 -14.71 2.39 11.36
N GLN A 83 -14.07 1.99 12.46
CA GLN A 83 -12.62 2.15 12.62
C GLN A 83 -11.82 1.33 11.59
N ALA A 84 -12.21 0.08 11.34
CA ALA A 84 -11.44 -0.80 10.46
C ALA A 84 -11.37 -0.30 8.99
N PRO A 85 -12.46 0.16 8.35
CA PRO A 85 -12.40 0.77 7.02
C PRO A 85 -11.62 2.08 7.00
N VAL A 86 -11.77 2.96 8.00
CA VAL A 86 -11.02 4.22 8.07
C VAL A 86 -9.52 3.97 8.22
N ILE A 87 -9.13 3.00 9.05
CA ILE A 87 -7.75 2.54 9.18
C ILE A 87 -7.25 2.01 7.82
N LEU A 88 -8.02 1.11 7.17
CA LEU A 88 -7.67 0.54 5.86
C LEU A 88 -7.47 1.63 4.78
N MET A 89 -8.27 2.69 4.82
CA MET A 89 -8.15 3.83 3.90
C MET A 89 -6.90 4.65 4.14
N SER A 90 -6.63 4.97 5.40
CA SER A 90 -5.42 5.71 5.77
C SER A 90 -4.17 4.94 5.35
N GLN A 91 -4.21 3.60 5.49
CA GLN A 91 -3.18 2.69 5.01
C GLN A 91 -3.08 2.68 3.48
N ASN A 92 -4.20 2.63 2.74
CA ASN A 92 -4.19 2.65 1.28
C ASN A 92 -3.60 3.96 0.73
N ARG A 93 -3.96 5.11 1.31
CA ARG A 93 -3.39 6.42 0.95
C ARG A 93 -1.90 6.50 1.28
N GLN A 94 -1.48 5.98 2.43
CA GLN A 94 -0.07 5.96 2.82
C GLN A 94 0.76 5.06 1.88
N SER A 95 0.24 3.88 1.54
CA SER A 95 0.87 2.94 0.61
C SER A 95 1.10 3.56 -0.78
N GLN A 96 0.15 4.36 -1.28
CA GLN A 96 0.33 5.07 -2.54
C GLN A 96 1.46 6.10 -2.48
N LYS A 97 1.53 6.89 -1.40
CA LYS A 97 2.63 7.84 -1.18
C LYS A 97 3.98 7.14 -1.08
N ASP A 98 4.02 6.03 -0.32
CA ASP A 98 5.23 5.24 -0.15
C ASP A 98 5.71 4.65 -1.48
N ARG A 99 4.79 4.19 -2.35
CA ARG A 99 5.13 3.73 -3.71
C ARG A 99 5.78 4.83 -4.55
N THR A 100 5.21 6.04 -4.56
CA THR A 100 5.78 7.17 -5.30
C THR A 100 7.16 7.54 -4.77
N LYS A 101 7.34 7.53 -3.44
CA LYS A 101 8.64 7.78 -2.81
C LYS A 101 9.69 6.73 -3.22
N VAL A 102 9.33 5.45 -3.20
CA VAL A 102 10.21 4.37 -3.63
C VAL A 102 10.62 4.50 -5.11
N GLU A 103 9.69 4.86 -5.99
CA GLU A 103 10.01 5.10 -7.40
C GLU A 103 10.95 6.30 -7.59
N TYR A 104 10.73 7.37 -6.83
CA TYR A 104 11.60 8.54 -6.85
C TYR A 104 13.01 8.21 -6.36
N ASP A 105 13.12 7.58 -5.20
CA ASP A 105 14.40 7.16 -4.61
C ASP A 105 15.16 6.23 -5.57
N TYR A 106 14.45 5.31 -6.24
CA TYR A 106 15.04 4.44 -7.26
C TYR A 106 15.63 5.22 -8.45
N ARG A 107 14.92 6.25 -8.96
CA ARG A 107 15.40 7.08 -10.08
C ARG A 107 16.61 7.91 -9.68
N VAL A 108 16.60 8.50 -8.49
CA VAL A 108 17.73 9.27 -7.95
C VAL A 108 18.95 8.37 -7.80
N ASN A 109 18.78 7.20 -7.19
CA ASN A 109 19.89 6.27 -6.98
C ASN A 109 20.51 5.79 -8.31
N ARG A 110 19.69 5.49 -9.31
CA ARG A 110 20.17 5.11 -10.65
C ARG A 110 20.92 6.25 -11.34
N LYS A 111 20.46 7.50 -11.16
CA LYS A 111 21.15 8.68 -11.69
C LYS A 111 22.51 8.87 -11.02
N ALA A 112 22.57 8.73 -9.70
CA ALA A 112 23.82 8.79 -8.93
C ALA A 112 24.82 7.71 -9.41
N GLU A 113 24.36 6.47 -9.64
CA GLU A 113 25.21 5.38 -10.17
C GLU A 113 25.85 5.76 -11.52
N LEU A 114 25.06 6.33 -12.44
CA LEU A 114 25.55 6.79 -13.74
C LEU A 114 26.56 7.93 -13.62
N GLU A 115 26.32 8.89 -12.72
CA GLU A 115 27.23 10.02 -12.48
C GLU A 115 28.55 9.55 -11.87
N ILE A 116 28.50 8.66 -10.88
CA ILE A 116 29.69 8.03 -10.29
C ILE A 116 30.49 7.29 -11.36
N SER A 117 29.82 6.50 -12.21
CA SER A 117 30.49 5.77 -13.29
C SER A 117 31.16 6.71 -14.31
N LYS A 118 30.55 7.87 -14.60
CA LYS A 118 31.17 8.92 -15.44
C LYS A 118 32.40 9.53 -14.77
N VAL A 119 32.33 9.83 -13.46
CA VAL A 119 33.46 10.37 -12.69
C VAL A 119 34.62 9.37 -12.68
N LEU A 120 34.36 8.09 -12.40
CA LEU A 120 35.37 7.03 -12.43
C LEU A 120 36.03 6.89 -13.81
N LYS A 121 35.26 6.97 -14.90
CA LYS A 121 35.82 6.97 -16.27
C LYS A 121 36.71 8.19 -16.53
N LYS A 122 36.35 9.37 -16.04
CA LYS A 122 37.19 10.57 -16.17
C LYS A 122 38.48 10.45 -15.37
N LEU A 123 38.41 9.93 -14.14
CA LEU A 123 39.58 9.70 -13.30
C LEU A 123 40.56 8.71 -13.95
N GLY A 124 40.07 7.55 -14.43
CA GLY A 124 40.92 6.58 -15.12
C GLY A 124 41.52 7.12 -16.42
N ARG A 125 40.84 8.03 -17.12
CA ARG A 125 41.39 8.73 -18.29
C ARG A 125 42.51 9.70 -17.92
N ILE A 126 42.37 10.44 -16.82
CA ILE A 126 43.41 11.35 -16.34
C ILE A 126 44.63 10.53 -15.90
N GLU A 127 44.42 9.46 -15.15
CA GLU A 127 45.49 8.54 -14.72
C GLU A 127 46.28 7.98 -15.91
N SER A 128 45.60 7.50 -16.96
CA SER A 128 46.28 7.01 -18.16
C SER A 128 47.03 8.11 -18.92
N SER A 129 46.51 9.34 -18.95
CA SER A 129 47.19 10.48 -19.57
C SER A 129 48.47 10.91 -18.83
N LEU A 130 48.50 10.77 -17.49
CA LEU A 130 49.68 11.06 -16.68
C LEU A 130 50.76 9.96 -16.83
N LEU A 131 50.35 8.70 -16.91
CA LEU A 131 51.27 7.57 -17.13
C LEU A 131 51.88 7.57 -18.54
N GLY A 132 51.13 8.00 -19.56
CA GLY A 132 51.62 8.10 -20.94
C GLY A 132 52.64 9.23 -21.18
N LYS A 133 52.67 10.24 -20.31
CA LYS A 133 53.59 11.39 -20.41
C LYS A 133 54.96 11.15 -19.75
N LYS A 134 55.13 9.99 -19.09
CA LYS A 134 56.33 9.64 -18.31
C LYS A 134 57.31 8.71 -19.06
N LYS A 135 57.17 8.58 -20.39
CA LYS A 135 58.12 7.92 -21.29
C LYS A 135 58.76 8.93 -22.22
#